data_AF-A0A1Q6LR98-F1
#
_entry.id   AF-A0A1Q6LR98-F1
#
_cell.length_a   1.000
_cell.length_b   1.000
_cell.length_c   1.000
_cell.angle_alpha   90.00
_cell.angle_beta   90.00
_cell.angle_gamma   90.00
#
_symmetry.space_group_name_H-M   'P 1'
#
loop_
_entity.id
_entity.type
_entity.pdbx_description
1 polymer ?
#
loop_
_entity_poly.entity_id
_entity_poly.type
_entity_poly.pdbx_seq_one_letter_code
_entity_poly.pdbx_strand_id
1 'polypeptide(L)'
;MICIGIIWNTSFPFKDEILKDISNFDSAEIIEEFDLDLNDDYESFVRGMYELDSIAQWKVDKKVNTMFESNDLRKVGIVFLNVDSSKQEYHPLKKRTVYSNLENLKSSIRNKYKEKVNLYFFDNVFHMTDDENEFKTTYSYLVDFIKSRENKDEKGYTRIRKELKKYE
;
A
#
# COMPACT_ATOMS: atom_id res chain seq x y z
N MET A 1 11.32 -7.59 9.36
CA MET A 1 10.73 -8.13 8.12
C MET A 1 10.44 -6.98 7.18
N ILE A 2 10.58 -7.18 5.87
CA ILE A 2 10.25 -6.14 4.90
C ILE A 2 8.77 -6.23 4.55
N CYS A 3 8.10 -5.07 4.54
CA CYS A 3 6.71 -4.91 4.15
C CYS A 3 6.58 -3.83 3.07
N ILE A 4 5.52 -3.91 2.28
CA ILE A 4 5.12 -2.87 1.34
C ILE A 4 3.88 -2.18 1.89
N GLY A 5 3.98 -0.87 2.13
CA GLY A 5 2.88 0.03 2.39
C GLY A 5 2.44 0.76 1.11
N ILE A 6 1.14 0.99 0.98
CA ILE A 6 0.53 1.76 -0.10
C ILE A 6 -0.32 2.88 0.51
N ILE A 7 0.05 4.12 0.22
CA ILE A 7 -0.73 5.32 0.50
C ILE A 7 -1.58 5.58 -0.74
N TRP A 8 -2.88 5.31 -0.63
CA TRP A 8 -3.82 5.43 -1.75
C TRP A 8 -4.11 6.89 -2.11
N ASN A 9 -4.68 7.10 -3.29
CA ASN A 9 -5.02 8.44 -3.78
C ASN A 9 -5.89 9.25 -2.82
N THR A 10 -6.77 8.60 -2.05
CA THR A 10 -7.70 9.25 -1.12
C THR A 10 -6.96 9.99 0.00
N SER A 11 -5.81 9.46 0.42
CA SER A 11 -4.98 9.96 1.51
C SER A 11 -3.65 10.54 1.02
N PHE A 12 -3.35 10.44 -0.27
CA PHE A 12 -2.14 10.97 -0.90
C PHE A 12 -1.88 12.46 -0.60
N PRO A 13 -2.89 13.36 -0.50
CA PRO A 13 -2.65 14.74 -0.05
C PRO A 13 -2.01 14.86 1.34
N PHE A 14 -2.12 13.82 2.17
CA PHE A 14 -1.54 13.73 3.50
C PHE A 14 -0.30 12.82 3.55
N LYS A 15 0.26 12.42 2.39
CA LYS A 15 1.40 11.49 2.29
C LYS A 15 2.54 11.87 3.23
N ASP A 16 2.98 13.12 3.21
CA ASP A 16 4.13 13.57 4.02
C ASP A 16 3.84 13.48 5.53
N GLU A 17 2.60 13.78 5.95
CA GLU A 17 2.19 13.60 7.34
C GLU A 17 2.14 12.11 7.72
N ILE A 18 1.64 11.26 6.82
CA ILE A 18 1.58 9.79 7.01
C ILE A 18 2.99 9.22 7.13
N LEU A 19 3.91 9.59 6.22
CA LEU A 19 5.31 9.14 6.27
C LEU A 19 5.97 9.56 7.58
N LYS A 20 5.76 10.81 8.01
CA LYS A 20 6.26 11.30 9.30
C LYS A 20 5.71 10.49 10.47
N ASP A 21 4.43 10.15 10.46
CA ASP A 21 3.81 9.32 11.50
C ASP A 21 4.36 7.88 11.50
N ILE A 22 4.62 7.31 10.32
CA ILE A 22 5.26 6.00 10.20
C ILE A 22 6.68 6.04 10.76
N SER A 23 7.48 7.06 10.44
CA SER A 23 8.84 7.22 10.98
C SER A 23 8.89 7.40 12.50
N ASN A 24 7.81 7.90 13.11
CA ASN A 24 7.70 8.04 14.56
C ASN A 24 7.23 6.75 15.25
N PHE A 25 6.99 5.67 14.50
CA PHE A 25 6.52 4.41 15.04
C PHE A 25 7.72 3.51 15.35
N ASP A 26 8.03 3.31 16.63
CA ASP A 26 9.27 2.65 17.10
C ASP A 26 9.55 1.27 16.47
N SER A 27 8.51 0.58 16.00
CA SER A 27 8.64 -0.76 15.41
C SER A 27 8.75 -0.77 13.89
N ALA A 28 8.87 0.39 13.23
CA ALA A 28 8.93 0.50 11.78
C ALA A 28 9.98 1.52 11.32
N GLU A 29 10.73 1.15 10.30
CA GLU A 29 11.72 1.99 9.64
C GLU A 29 11.37 2.08 8.15
N ILE A 30 11.27 3.31 7.61
CA ILE A 30 11.12 3.51 6.17
C ILE A 30 12.47 3.27 5.51
N ILE A 31 12.53 2.25 4.66
CA ILE A 31 13.72 1.91 3.88
C ILE A 31 13.74 2.72 2.58
N GLU A 32 12.58 2.83 1.94
CA GLU A 32 12.44 3.45 0.63
C GLU A 32 11.00 3.91 0.42
N GLU A 33 10.83 4.97 -0.37
CA GLU A 33 9.52 5.44 -0.79
C GLU A 33 9.59 6.03 -2.19
N PHE A 34 8.51 5.89 -2.95
CA PHE A 34 8.34 6.57 -4.24
C PHE A 34 6.87 6.74 -4.58
N ASP A 35 6.60 7.68 -5.48
CA ASP A 35 5.27 7.89 -6.02
C ASP A 35 5.11 7.21 -7.37
N LEU A 36 3.92 6.65 -7.58
CA LEU A 36 3.46 6.19 -8.88
C LEU A 36 2.34 7.12 -9.35
N ASP A 37 2.57 7.79 -10.48
CA ASP A 37 1.51 8.45 -11.22
C ASP A 37 0.95 7.48 -12.24
N LEU A 38 -0.26 6.98 -11.97
CA LEU A 38 -0.85 5.87 -12.71
C LEU A 38 -1.74 6.33 -13.86
N ASN A 39 -2.14 7.61 -13.90
CA ASN A 39 -3.03 8.16 -14.92
C ASN A 39 -4.21 7.21 -15.24
N ASP A 40 -4.35 6.80 -16.49
CA ASP A 40 -5.40 5.90 -16.98
C ASP A 40 -5.25 4.45 -16.47
N ASP A 41 -4.04 4.05 -16.05
CA ASP A 41 -3.79 2.71 -15.53
C ASP A 41 -4.23 2.55 -14.06
N TYR A 42 -4.68 3.61 -13.37
CA TYR A 42 -5.03 3.60 -11.95
C TYR A 42 -6.06 2.52 -11.59
N GLU A 43 -7.11 2.35 -12.39
CA GLU A 43 -8.13 1.33 -12.11
C GLU A 43 -7.53 -0.08 -12.17
N SER A 44 -6.77 -0.35 -13.22
CA SER A 44 -6.12 -1.64 -13.44
C SER A 44 -5.12 -1.96 -12.32
N PHE A 45 -4.44 -0.93 -11.81
CA PHE A 45 -3.52 -1.04 -10.69
C PHE A 45 -4.25 -1.43 -9.40
N VAL A 46 -5.29 -0.68 -9.02
CA VAL A 46 -6.05 -0.92 -7.79
C VAL A 46 -6.73 -2.29 -7.83
N ARG A 47 -7.31 -2.68 -8.97
CA ARG A 47 -7.93 -4.00 -9.13
C ARG A 47 -6.91 -5.13 -8.99
N GLY A 48 -5.77 -5.03 -9.68
CA GLY A 48 -4.74 -6.06 -9.61
C GLY A 48 -4.14 -6.21 -8.21
N MET A 49 -4.04 -5.12 -7.43
CA MET A 49 -3.66 -5.20 -6.02
C MET A 49 -4.69 -5.97 -5.18
N TYR A 50 -5.97 -5.67 -5.34
CA TYR A 50 -7.02 -6.30 -4.52
C TYR A 50 -7.39 -7.73 -4.95
N GLU A 51 -7.05 -8.13 -6.17
CA GLU A 51 -7.12 -9.54 -6.60
C GLU A 51 -6.18 -10.43 -5.76
N LEU A 52 -5.09 -9.86 -5.22
CA LEU A 52 -4.16 -10.59 -4.35
C LEU A 52 -4.78 -10.92 -2.97
N ASP A 53 -5.68 -10.07 -2.48
CA ASP A 53 -6.19 -10.09 -1.10
C ASP A 53 -7.30 -11.14 -0.84
N SER A 54 -7.65 -12.00 -1.80
CA SER A 54 -8.73 -13.00 -1.66
C SER A 54 -10.05 -12.43 -1.10
N ILE A 55 -10.36 -11.17 -1.41
CA ILE A 55 -11.59 -10.50 -0.98
C ILE A 55 -12.71 -10.67 -2.02
N ALA A 56 -13.97 -10.66 -1.55
CA ALA A 56 -15.11 -10.77 -2.44
C ALA A 56 -15.14 -9.61 -3.46
N GLN A 57 -15.41 -9.93 -4.73
CA GLN A 57 -15.35 -8.97 -5.84
C GLN A 57 -16.14 -7.68 -5.59
N TRP A 58 -17.35 -7.79 -5.03
CA TRP A 58 -18.18 -6.62 -4.73
C TRP A 58 -17.52 -5.64 -3.74
N LYS A 59 -16.63 -6.12 -2.87
CA LYS A 59 -15.83 -5.25 -1.98
C LYS A 59 -14.72 -4.56 -2.75
N VAL A 60 -14.09 -5.24 -3.71
CA VAL A 60 -13.10 -4.66 -4.62
C VAL A 60 -13.75 -3.53 -5.42
N ASP A 61 -14.89 -3.79 -6.06
CA ASP A 61 -15.60 -2.80 -6.87
C ASP A 61 -15.99 -1.58 -6.04
N LYS A 62 -16.49 -1.80 -4.81
CA LYS A 62 -16.81 -0.70 -3.90
C LYS A 62 -15.58 0.11 -3.50
N LYS A 63 -14.43 -0.52 -3.25
CA LYS A 63 -13.17 0.18 -2.95
C LYS A 63 -12.71 1.02 -4.14
N VAL A 64 -12.68 0.42 -5.33
CA VAL A 64 -12.30 1.08 -6.58
C VAL A 64 -13.18 2.31 -6.79
N ASN A 65 -14.51 2.15 -6.80
CA ASN A 65 -15.44 3.26 -6.99
C ASN A 65 -15.22 4.35 -5.94
N THR A 66 -15.08 3.97 -4.67
CA THR A 66 -14.81 4.93 -3.59
C THR A 66 -13.52 5.72 -3.83
N MET A 67 -12.44 5.06 -4.22
CA MET A 67 -11.16 5.72 -4.51
C MET A 67 -11.27 6.65 -5.72
N PHE A 68 -11.95 6.22 -6.78
CA PHE A 68 -12.18 7.02 -7.98
C PHE A 68 -13.05 8.25 -7.74
N GLU A 69 -14.09 8.11 -6.92
CA GLU A 69 -15.02 9.20 -6.58
C GLU A 69 -14.45 10.15 -5.53
N SER A 70 -13.46 9.72 -4.74
CA SER A 70 -12.91 10.52 -3.65
C SER A 70 -12.19 11.78 -4.12
N ASN A 71 -11.48 11.70 -5.26
CA ASN A 71 -10.75 12.80 -5.91
C ASN A 71 -10.27 12.41 -7.32
N ASP A 72 -9.77 13.39 -8.08
CA ASP A 72 -9.20 13.20 -9.42
C ASP A 72 -7.72 12.76 -9.43
N LEU A 73 -7.08 12.61 -8.25
CA LEU A 73 -5.70 12.13 -8.18
C LEU A 73 -5.66 10.66 -8.59
N ARG A 74 -4.71 10.33 -9.47
CA ARG A 74 -4.39 8.97 -9.91
C ARG A 74 -2.99 8.56 -9.45
N LYS A 75 -2.62 9.04 -8.26
CA LYS A 75 -1.31 8.82 -7.64
C LYS A 75 -1.42 7.91 -6.43
N VAL A 76 -0.42 7.07 -6.24
CA VAL A 76 -0.21 6.30 -5.00
C VAL A 76 1.21 6.46 -4.51
N GLY A 77 1.39 6.47 -3.19
CA GLY A 77 2.71 6.39 -2.57
C GLY A 77 3.01 4.94 -2.23
N ILE A 78 4.16 4.43 -2.68
CA ILE A 78 4.68 3.12 -2.32
C ILE A 78 5.77 3.31 -1.28
N VAL A 79 5.72 2.53 -0.20
CA VAL A 79 6.64 2.65 0.93
C VAL A 79 7.16 1.27 1.31
N PHE A 80 8.46 1.08 1.29
CA PHE A 80 9.12 -0.11 1.81
C PHE A 80 9.48 0.11 3.28
N LEU A 81 9.06 -0.81 4.12
CA LEU A 81 9.19 -0.72 5.57
C LEU A 81 9.96 -1.91 6.09
N ASN A 82 10.96 -1.67 6.94
CA ASN A 82 11.51 -2.71 7.81
C ASN A 82 10.75 -2.65 9.13
N VAL A 83 10.03 -3.72 9.45
CA VAL A 83 9.19 -3.82 10.63
C VAL A 83 9.73 -4.89 11.57
N ASP A 84 9.76 -4.60 12.87
CA ASP A 84 10.18 -5.57 13.89
C ASP A 84 9.22 -6.78 13.94
N SER A 85 9.65 -7.94 13.46
CA SER A 85 8.82 -9.15 13.42
C SER A 85 8.86 -9.97 14.73
N SER A 86 9.46 -9.46 15.81
CA SER A 86 9.61 -10.19 17.07
C SER A 86 8.30 -10.37 17.85
N LYS A 87 7.28 -9.54 17.59
CA LYS A 87 6.00 -9.54 18.30
C LYS A 87 4.88 -10.12 17.46
N GLN A 88 4.54 -11.38 17.74
CA GLN A 88 3.43 -12.09 17.12
C GLN A 88 2.31 -12.35 18.11
N GLU A 89 1.06 -12.21 17.67
CA GLU A 89 -0.13 -12.55 18.45
C GLU A 89 -1.17 -13.29 17.60
N TYR A 90 -1.96 -14.15 18.22
CA TYR A 90 -3.05 -14.83 17.51
C TYR A 90 -4.22 -13.86 17.31
N HIS A 91 -4.57 -13.57 16.05
CA HIS A 91 -5.69 -12.70 15.73
C HIS A 91 -6.98 -13.53 15.58
N PRO A 92 -7.94 -13.45 16.52
CA PRO A 92 -9.09 -14.35 16.55
C PRO A 92 -10.01 -14.20 15.33
N LEU A 93 -10.20 -12.99 14.80
CA LEU A 93 -11.01 -12.76 13.60
C LEU A 93 -10.35 -13.29 12.32
N LYS A 94 -9.02 -13.13 12.17
CA LYS A 94 -8.27 -13.64 11.02
C LYS A 94 -7.93 -15.13 11.14
N LYS A 95 -8.12 -15.73 12.33
CA LYS A 95 -7.79 -17.12 12.65
C LYS A 95 -6.35 -17.51 12.29
N ARG A 96 -5.42 -16.56 12.41
CA ARG A 96 -3.98 -16.73 12.14
C ARG A 96 -3.17 -15.89 13.12
N THR A 97 -1.91 -16.28 13.32
CA THR A 97 -0.93 -15.43 13.99
C THR A 97 -0.57 -14.26 13.09
N VAL A 98 -0.57 -13.06 13.64
CA VAL A 98 -0.20 -11.82 12.96
C VAL A 98 0.89 -11.11 13.74
N TYR A 99 1.61 -10.21 13.08
CA TYR A 99 2.53 -9.30 13.75
C TYR A 99 1.73 -8.14 14.34
N SER A 100 1.63 -8.08 15.66
CA SER A 100 0.75 -7.13 16.36
C SER A 100 1.13 -5.68 16.07
N ASN A 101 2.42 -5.44 15.88
CA ASN A 101 2.95 -4.13 15.50
C ASN A 101 2.58 -3.70 14.08
N LEU A 102 2.46 -4.61 13.11
CA LEU A 102 1.92 -4.28 11.77
C LEU A 102 0.47 -3.84 11.87
N GLU A 103 -0.35 -4.57 12.64
CA GLU A 103 -1.75 -4.21 12.85
C GLU A 103 -1.90 -2.87 13.57
N ASN A 104 -1.07 -2.62 14.59
CA ASN A 104 -1.06 -1.35 15.33
C ASN A 104 -0.65 -0.19 14.44
N LEU A 105 0.37 -0.35 13.60
CA LEU A 105 0.80 0.68 12.65
C LEU A 105 -0.32 1.02 11.67
N LYS A 106 -0.90 0.02 10.99
CA LYS A 106 -2.02 0.24 10.05
C LYS A 106 -3.19 0.91 10.72
N SER A 107 -3.57 0.43 11.90
CA SER A 107 -4.72 0.94 12.63
C SER A 107 -4.49 2.38 13.11
N SER A 108 -3.28 2.70 13.58
CA SER A 108 -2.89 4.06 14.00
C SER A 108 -3.04 5.05 12.85
N ILE A 109 -2.45 4.75 11.68
CA ILE A 109 -2.55 5.60 10.50
C ILE A 109 -4.02 5.70 10.04
N ARG A 110 -4.72 4.58 9.86
CA ARG A 110 -6.12 4.61 9.41
C ARG A 110 -7.00 5.43 10.35
N ASN A 111 -6.87 5.25 11.66
CA ASN A 111 -7.68 5.97 12.63
C ASN A 111 -7.41 7.48 12.63
N LYS A 112 -6.15 7.89 12.45
CA LYS A 112 -5.78 9.32 12.41
C LYS A 112 -6.28 10.03 11.15
N TYR A 113 -6.29 9.36 10.00
CA TYR A 113 -6.61 9.98 8.71
C TYR A 113 -8.02 9.67 8.19
N LYS A 114 -8.78 8.73 8.78
CA LYS A 114 -10.13 8.36 8.30
C LYS A 114 -11.10 9.55 8.20
N GLU A 115 -10.98 10.53 9.09
CA GLU A 115 -11.87 11.71 9.12
C GLU A 115 -11.38 12.82 8.20
N LYS A 116 -10.13 12.73 7.73
CA LYS A 116 -9.53 13.68 6.79
C LYS A 116 -9.76 13.29 5.32
N VAL A 117 -10.05 12.02 5.05
CA VAL A 117 -10.26 11.53 3.67
C VAL A 117 -11.72 11.59 3.27
N ASN A 118 -11.97 11.98 2.02
CA ASN A 118 -13.30 11.93 1.44
C ASN A 118 -13.70 10.47 1.19
N LEU A 119 -14.95 10.12 1.48
CA LEU A 119 -15.50 8.78 1.31
C LEU A 119 -14.61 7.68 1.95
N TYR A 120 -14.33 7.79 3.25
CA TYR A 120 -13.60 6.72 3.94
C TYR A 120 -14.30 5.37 3.78
N PHE A 121 -13.57 4.39 3.26
CA PHE A 121 -14.01 3.01 3.17
C PHE A 121 -12.81 2.12 3.46
N PHE A 122 -12.97 1.22 4.43
CA PHE A 122 -11.92 0.35 4.98
C PHE A 122 -10.75 0.09 4.03
N ASP A 123 -9.53 0.38 4.51
CA ASP A 123 -8.27 0.17 3.78
C ASP A 123 -8.00 1.10 2.59
N ASN A 124 -8.84 2.13 2.37
CA ASN A 124 -8.59 3.16 1.35
C ASN A 124 -7.67 4.31 1.77
N VAL A 125 -7.20 4.34 3.03
CA VAL A 125 -6.21 5.31 3.52
C VAL A 125 -4.79 4.78 3.36
N PHE A 126 -4.50 3.62 3.95
CA PHE A 126 -3.17 3.02 3.96
C PHE A 126 -3.32 1.50 3.98
N HIS A 127 -2.78 0.84 2.96
CA HIS A 127 -2.66 -0.61 2.88
C HIS A 127 -1.22 -1.01 3.22
N MET A 128 -1.03 -2.19 3.82
CA MET A 128 0.30 -2.74 4.06
C MET A 128 0.22 -4.26 4.12
N THR A 129 1.23 -4.93 3.56
CA THR A 129 1.39 -6.39 3.57
C THR A 129 1.58 -6.92 4.99
N ASP A 130 0.90 -8.02 5.34
CA ASP A 130 0.89 -8.62 6.69
C ASP A 130 1.97 -9.66 6.93
N ASP A 131 2.45 -10.31 5.86
CA ASP A 131 3.39 -11.41 5.95
C ASP A 131 4.32 -11.48 4.73
N GLU A 132 5.27 -12.42 4.77
CA GLU A 132 6.26 -12.59 3.70
C GLU A 132 5.64 -13.04 2.37
N ASN A 133 4.54 -13.78 2.40
CA ASN A 133 3.86 -14.22 1.18
C ASN A 133 3.11 -13.05 0.53
N GLU A 134 2.40 -12.26 1.33
CA GLU A 134 1.78 -11.02 0.88
C GLU A 134 2.86 -10.07 0.32
N PHE A 135 3.98 -9.88 1.03
CA PHE A 135 5.12 -9.09 0.54
C PHE A 135 5.60 -9.56 -0.84
N LYS A 136 5.91 -10.86 -0.99
CA LYS A 136 6.42 -11.41 -2.27
C LYS A 136 5.43 -11.25 -3.40
N THR A 137 4.14 -11.49 -3.12
CA THR A 137 3.08 -11.41 -4.13
C THR A 137 2.86 -9.96 -4.58
N THR A 138 2.73 -9.03 -3.62
CA THR A 138 2.60 -7.60 -3.90
C THR A 138 3.84 -7.05 -4.60
N TYR A 139 5.04 -7.46 -4.18
CA TYR A 139 6.29 -7.07 -4.81
C TYR A 139 6.37 -7.55 -6.27
N SER A 140 6.06 -8.82 -6.53
CA SER A 140 6.02 -9.36 -7.89
C SER A 140 5.03 -8.60 -8.76
N TYR A 141 3.83 -8.33 -8.24
CA TYR A 141 2.82 -7.54 -8.94
C TYR A 141 3.32 -6.13 -9.28
N LEU A 142 3.91 -5.41 -8.32
CA LEU A 142 4.49 -4.08 -8.55
C LEU A 142 5.54 -4.12 -9.65
N VAL A 143 6.47 -5.07 -9.56
CA VAL A 143 7.56 -5.23 -10.52
C VAL A 143 7.02 -5.51 -11.92
N ASP A 144 6.06 -6.42 -12.07
CA ASP A 144 5.48 -6.79 -13.36
C ASP A 144 4.64 -5.67 -13.96
N PHE A 145 3.86 -4.98 -13.11
CA PHE A 145 3.11 -3.80 -13.51
C PHE A 145 4.06 -2.72 -14.05
N ILE A 146 5.10 -2.37 -13.29
CA ILE A 146 6.07 -1.34 -13.69
C ILE A 146 6.80 -1.74 -14.97
N LYS A 147 7.31 -2.97 -15.07
CA LYS A 147 8.04 -3.48 -16.25
C LYS A 147 7.18 -3.42 -17.52
N SER A 148 5.89 -3.72 -17.43
CA SER A 148 4.99 -3.71 -18.60
C SER A 148 4.61 -2.30 -19.06
N ARG A 149 4.85 -1.26 -18.24
CA ARG A 149 4.60 0.15 -18.57
C ARG A 149 5.86 0.92 -18.94
N GLU A 150 7.05 0.45 -18.54
CA GLU A 150 8.35 1.02 -19.00
C GLU A 150 8.48 1.06 -20.53
N ASN A 151 7.94 0.06 -21.24
CA ASN A 151 7.97 0.02 -22.70
C ASN A 151 7.08 1.09 -23.35
N LYS A 152 6.27 1.82 -22.57
CA LYS A 152 5.42 2.94 -23.02
C LYS A 152 6.06 4.33 -22.83
N ASP A 153 7.35 4.38 -22.49
CA ASP A 153 8.19 5.60 -22.46
C ASP A 153 7.84 6.65 -21.36
N GLU A 154 7.18 6.21 -20.29
CA GLU A 154 6.97 7.05 -19.10
C GLU A 154 8.22 7.03 -18.22
N LYS A 155 9.03 8.09 -18.31
CA LYS A 155 10.32 8.29 -17.59
C LYS A 155 10.28 8.01 -16.07
N GLY A 156 9.11 7.99 -15.46
CA GLY A 156 8.93 7.65 -14.03
C GLY A 156 9.26 6.19 -13.72
N TYR A 157 8.84 5.24 -14.55
CA TYR A 157 8.92 3.80 -14.23
C TYR A 157 10.35 3.24 -14.25
N THR A 158 11.23 3.75 -15.12
CA THR A 158 12.64 3.33 -15.20
C THR A 158 13.43 3.61 -13.92
N ARG A 159 13.14 4.73 -13.24
CA ARG A 159 13.76 5.02 -11.95
C ARG A 159 13.31 4.00 -10.91
N ILE A 160 12.00 3.77 -10.85
CA ILE A 160 11.36 2.90 -9.85
C ILE A 160 11.83 1.46 -9.99
N ARG A 161 12.00 0.94 -11.21
CA ARG A 161 12.56 -0.41 -11.41
C ARG A 161 13.97 -0.57 -10.85
N LYS A 162 14.82 0.47 -10.94
CA LYS A 162 16.17 0.42 -10.35
C LYS A 162 16.11 0.34 -8.83
N GLU A 163 15.17 1.04 -8.22
CA GLU A 163 14.93 0.97 -6.78
C GLU A 163 14.45 -0.42 -6.36
N LEU A 164 13.45 -0.97 -7.08
CA LEU A 164 12.90 -2.29 -6.76
C LEU A 164 13.94 -3.41 -6.85
N LYS A 165 14.87 -3.39 -7.82
CA LYS A 165 15.93 -4.42 -7.97
C LYS A 165 16.75 -4.71 -6.70
N LYS A 166 16.77 -3.82 -5.71
CA LYS A 166 17.44 -4.04 -4.42
C LYS A 166 16.81 -5.16 -3.58
N TYR A 167 15.58 -5.57 -3.92
CA TYR A 167 14.79 -6.55 -3.18
C TYR A 167 14.52 -7.85 -3.97
N GLU A 168 15.10 -8.01 -5.18
CA GLU A 168 15.19 -9.28 -5.91
C GLU A 168 16.24 -10.21 -5.27
#